data_AF-A0AAD6L211-F1
#
_entry.id   AF-A0AAD6L211-F1
#
_cell.length_a   1.000
_cell.length_b   1.000
_cell.length_c   1.000
_cell.angle_alpha   90.00
_cell.angle_beta   90.00
_cell.angle_gamma   90.00
#
_symmetry.space_group_name_H-M   'P 1'
#
loop_
_entity.id
_entity.type
_entity.pdbx_description
1 polymer ?
#
loop_
_entity_poly.entity_id
_entity_poly.type
_entity_poly.pdbx_seq_one_letter_code
_entity_poly.pdbx_strand_id
1 'polypeptide(L)'
;MAGVSMRRLSSKDQVLEERLTNSILMTGGSCLYPGLSERIEAGIRMIRPCGSPIKVVRALDPVLDAWRGASLYADAVQFPQQVFSRMDYFEKGEDWLRRYQFQYTL
;
A
#
# COMPACT_ATOMS: atom_id res chain seq x y z
N MET A 1 16.95 -1.13 -4.85
CA MET A 1 15.49 -0.87 -4.94
C MET A 1 14.78 -1.12 -3.60
N ALA A 2 14.72 -2.33 -3.04
CA ALA A 2 14.02 -2.55 -1.75
C ALA A 2 14.57 -1.74 -0.55
N GLY A 3 15.90 -1.58 -0.45
CA GLY A 3 16.53 -0.78 0.62
C GLY A 3 16.22 0.72 0.58
N VAL A 4 15.81 1.26 -0.58
CA VAL A 4 15.40 2.68 -0.68
C VAL A 4 14.00 2.87 -0.12
N SER A 5 13.08 1.96 -0.44
CA SER A 5 11.72 1.98 0.11
C SER A 5 11.74 1.85 1.63
N MET A 6 12.60 0.97 2.16
CA MET A 6 12.73 0.79 3.61
C MET A 6 13.30 2.02 4.34
N ARG A 7 14.30 2.68 3.78
CA ARG A 7 14.82 3.94 4.37
C ARG A 7 13.79 5.05 4.39
N ARG A 8 12.85 5.08 3.43
CA ARG A 8 11.75 6.05 3.42
C ARG A 8 10.66 5.72 4.43
N LEU A 9 10.52 4.44 4.79
CA LEU A 9 9.58 3.97 5.80
C LEU A 9 10.16 3.96 7.21
N SER A 10 11.45 4.26 7.39
CA SER A 10 12.09 4.31 8.70
C SER A 10 11.42 5.41 9.54
N SER A 11 10.44 4.97 10.33
CA SER A 11 9.82 5.76 11.37
C SER A 11 10.71 5.72 12.61
N LYS A 12 10.65 6.76 13.44
CA LYS A 12 11.22 6.69 14.80
C LYS A 12 10.59 5.58 15.65
N ASP A 13 9.45 5.05 15.21
CA ASP A 13 8.72 3.95 15.82
C ASP A 13 9.15 2.61 15.22
N GLN A 14 9.90 1.84 15.99
CA GLN A 14 10.42 0.52 15.63
C GLN A 14 9.31 -0.52 15.45
N VAL A 15 8.21 -0.41 16.20
CA VAL A 15 7.09 -1.37 16.14
C VAL A 15 6.36 -1.24 14.81
N LEU A 16 6.17 -0.01 14.34
CA LEU A 16 5.55 0.24 13.04
C LEU A 16 6.43 -0.26 11.89
N GLU A 17 7.75 -0.02 11.98
CA GLU A 17 8.71 -0.50 10.98
C GLU A 17 8.69 -2.03 10.86
N GLU A 18 8.64 -2.74 11.98
CA GLU A 18 8.49 -4.19 12.00
C GLU A 18 7.18 -4.65 11.34
N ARG A 19 6.05 -4.02 11.66
CA ARG A 19 4.75 -4.37 11.06
C ARG A 19 4.74 -4.18 9.55
N LEU A 20 5.28 -3.07 9.06
CA LEU A 20 5.34 -2.76 7.62
C LEU A 20 6.27 -3.70 6.84
N THR A 21 7.32 -4.20 7.49
CA THR A 21 8.31 -5.09 6.86
C THR A 21 7.96 -6.57 6.90
N ASN A 22 7.06 -6.97 7.79
CA ASN A 22 6.69 -8.38 7.94
C ASN A 22 5.88 -8.91 6.76
N SER A 23 5.08 -8.06 6.11
CA SER A 23 4.21 -8.47 4.99
C SER A 23 4.23 -7.43 3.87
N ILE A 24 4.65 -7.85 2.68
CA ILE A 24 4.80 -6.98 1.52
C ILE A 24 3.97 -7.53 0.38
N LEU A 25 2.99 -6.73 -0.05
CA LEU A 25 2.15 -7.02 -1.19
C LEU A 25 2.80 -6.49 -2.47
N MET A 26 2.93 -7.36 -3.47
CA MET A 26 3.37 -7.04 -4.82
C MET A 26 2.17 -6.95 -5.75
N THR A 27 1.98 -5.78 -6.36
CA THR A 27 0.90 -5.47 -7.31
C THR A 27 1.42 -4.64 -8.50
N GLY A 28 0.66 -4.57 -9.58
CA GLY A 28 1.02 -3.95 -10.86
C GLY A 28 1.66 -4.91 -11.85
N GLY A 29 1.59 -4.60 -13.15
CA GLY A 29 2.05 -5.47 -14.23
C GLY A 29 3.53 -5.86 -14.15
N SER A 30 4.40 -4.99 -13.62
CA SER A 30 5.81 -5.30 -13.40
C SER A 30 6.04 -6.46 -12.43
N CYS A 31 5.06 -6.83 -11.61
CA CYS A 31 5.15 -7.99 -10.72
C CYS A 31 5.11 -9.34 -11.44
N LEU A 32 4.86 -9.35 -12.76
CA LEU A 32 4.87 -10.54 -13.59
C LEU A 32 6.28 -10.94 -14.05
N TYR A 33 7.30 -10.09 -13.84
CA TYR A 33 8.67 -10.46 -14.17
C TYR A 33 9.12 -11.69 -13.35
N PRO A 34 9.65 -12.74 -14.01
CA PRO A 34 10.11 -13.93 -13.30
C PRO A 34 11.28 -13.58 -12.38
N GLY A 35 11.31 -14.17 -11.18
CA GLY A 35 12.38 -13.93 -10.20
C GLY A 35 12.25 -12.64 -9.39
N LEU A 36 11.24 -11.80 -9.66
CA LEU A 36 11.12 -10.50 -8.96
C LEU A 36 10.80 -10.68 -7.47
N SER A 37 9.91 -11.61 -7.13
CA SER A 37 9.50 -11.88 -5.75
C SER A 37 10.69 -12.33 -4.91
N GLU A 38 11.49 -13.27 -5.44
CA GLU A 38 12.71 -13.80 -4.84
C GLU A 38 13.76 -12.69 -4.70
N ARG A 39 13.92 -11.85 -5.73
CA ARG A 39 14.87 -10.73 -5.71
C ARG A 39 14.51 -9.69 -4.65
N ILE A 40 13.22 -9.42 -4.47
CA ILE A 40 12.70 -8.49 -3.46
C ILE A 40 12.92 -9.08 -2.07
N GLU A 41 12.53 -10.33 -1.84
CA GLU A 41 12.70 -11.02 -0.56
C GLU A 41 14.16 -11.03 -0.13
N ALA A 42 15.08 -11.45 -1.01
CA ALA A 42 16.51 -11.42 -0.74
C ALA A 42 17.01 -10.00 -0.44
N GLY A 43 16.50 -9.00 -1.16
CA GLY A 43 16.81 -7.59 -0.93
C GLY A 43 16.43 -7.08 0.46
N ILE A 44 15.27 -7.48 0.97
CA ILE A 44 14.76 -7.08 2.28
C ILE A 44 15.44 -7.88 3.39
N ARG A 45 15.69 -9.16 3.15
CA ARG A 45 16.36 -10.03 4.12
C ARG A 45 17.78 -9.59 4.43
N MET A 46 18.50 -9.01 3.46
CA MET A 46 19.83 -8.44 3.68
C MET A 46 19.86 -7.21 4.60
N ILE A 47 18.75 -6.50 4.75
CA ILE A 47 18.67 -5.26 5.54
C ILE A 47 17.95 -5.45 6.88
N ARG A 48 17.32 -6.61 7.09
CA ARG A 48 16.61 -6.92 8.33
C ARG A 48 17.45 -7.76 9.29
N PRO A 49 17.20 -7.66 10.60
CA PRO A 49 17.79 -8.56 11.58
C PRO A 49 17.55 -10.02 11.21
N CYS A 50 18.57 -10.86 11.39
CA CYS A 50 18.48 -12.30 11.14
C CYS A 50 17.30 -12.92 11.89
N GLY A 51 16.55 -13.80 11.22
CA GLY A 51 15.37 -14.47 11.80
C GLY A 51 14.09 -13.64 11.79
N SER A 52 14.12 -12.38 11.31
CA SER A 52 12.90 -11.59 11.14
C SER A 52 11.92 -12.27 10.17
N PRO A 53 10.61 -12.32 10.49
CA PRO A 53 9.61 -12.84 9.56
C PRO A 53 9.48 -11.90 8.36
N ILE A 54 9.51 -12.45 7.15
CA ILE A 54 9.31 -11.72 5.90
C ILE A 54 8.37 -12.54 5.04
N LYS A 55 7.21 -11.95 4.68
CA LYS A 55 6.25 -12.56 3.77
C LYS A 55 6.09 -11.65 2.56
N VAL A 56 6.63 -12.07 1.43
CA VAL A 56 6.38 -11.41 0.14
C VAL A 56 5.20 -12.11 -0.52
N VAL A 57 4.11 -11.38 -0.74
CA VAL A 57 2.88 -11.90 -1.33
C VAL A 57 2.67 -11.23 -2.66
N ARG A 58 2.54 -12.01 -3.73
CA ARG A 58 2.06 -11.49 -5.02
C ARG A 58 0.54 -11.54 -5.05
N ALA A 59 -0.08 -10.47 -5.52
CA ALA A 59 -1.51 -10.45 -5.80
C ALA A 59 -1.90 -11.59 -6.76
N LEU A 60 -3.16 -12.04 -6.69
CA LEU A 60 -3.65 -13.14 -7.52
C LEU A 60 -3.66 -12.73 -9.00
N ASP A 61 -4.12 -11.51 -9.24
CA ASP A 61 -4.09 -10.85 -10.53
C ASP A 61 -3.50 -9.45 -10.32
N PRO A 62 -2.17 -9.30 -10.37
CA PRO A 62 -1.51 -8.05 -10.03
C PRO A 62 -1.87 -6.91 -11.00
N VAL A 63 -2.47 -7.20 -12.15
CA VAL A 63 -2.93 -6.17 -13.10
C VAL A 63 -4.32 -5.67 -12.73
N LEU A 64 -5.24 -6.57 -12.36
CA LEU A 64 -6.65 -6.22 -12.14
C LEU A 64 -7.04 -6.08 -10.66
N ASP A 65 -6.28 -6.62 -9.72
CA ASP A 65 -6.68 -6.64 -8.30
C ASP A 65 -6.78 -5.24 -7.70
N ALA A 66 -6.02 -4.26 -8.22
CA ALA A 66 -6.20 -2.85 -7.83
C ALA A 66 -7.60 -2.33 -8.20
N TRP A 67 -8.06 -2.62 -9.42
CA TRP A 67 -9.39 -2.21 -9.88
C TRP A 67 -10.50 -3.01 -9.17
N ARG A 68 -10.32 -4.32 -8.99
CA ARG A 68 -11.28 -5.16 -8.25
C ARG A 68 -11.42 -4.71 -6.80
N GLY A 69 -10.31 -4.39 -6.14
CA GLY A 69 -10.31 -3.84 -4.79
C GLY A 69 -11.07 -2.51 -4.70
N ALA A 70 -10.85 -1.61 -5.65
CA ALA A 70 -11.59 -0.35 -5.74
C ALA A 70 -13.10 -0.57 -5.99
N SER A 71 -13.45 -1.54 -6.84
CA SER A 71 -14.85 -1.90 -7.09
C SER A 71 -15.54 -2.43 -5.83
N LEU A 72 -14.87 -3.33 -5.08
CA LEU A 72 -15.38 -3.86 -3.83
C LEU A 72 -15.49 -2.77 -2.76
N TYR A 73 -14.53 -1.86 -2.71
CA TYR A 73 -14.55 -0.71 -1.81
C TYR A 73 -15.74 0.22 -2.09
N ALA A 74 -16.04 0.47 -3.38
CA ALA A 74 -17.16 1.31 -3.81
C ALA A 74 -18.54 0.68 -3.55
N ASP A 75 -18.62 -0.65 -3.50
CA ASP A 75 -19.85 -1.40 -3.21
C ASP A 75 -20.19 -1.43 -1.70
N ALA A 76 -19.26 -1.03 -0.84
CA ALA A 76 -19.45 -1.14 0.59
C ALA A 76 -20.47 -0.13 1.15
N VAL A 77 -21.22 -0.53 2.17
CA VAL A 77 -22.31 0.27 2.77
C VAL A 77 -21.82 1.62 3.32
N GLN A 78 -20.58 1.66 3.83
CA GLN A 78 -19.97 2.86 4.39
C GLN A 78 -19.33 3.76 3.32
N PHE A 79 -19.31 3.35 2.05
CA PHE A 79 -18.70 4.13 0.96
C PHE A 79 -19.22 5.58 0.83
N PRO A 80 -20.51 5.89 1.06
CA PRO A 80 -20.99 7.27 1.05
C PRO A 80 -20.31 8.19 2.06
N GLN A 81 -19.70 7.66 3.13
CA GLN A 81 -18.93 8.42 4.11
C GLN A 81 -17.48 8.70 3.65
N GLN A 82 -17.07 8.10 2.54
CA GLN A 82 -15.70 8.11 2.01
C GLN A 82 -15.59 8.91 0.70
N VAL A 83 -16.64 9.64 0.32
CA VAL A 83 -16.73 10.42 -0.91
C VAL A 83 -17.07 11.88 -0.66
N PHE A 84 -16.80 12.74 -1.64
CA PHE A 84 -17.13 14.16 -1.60
C PHE A 84 -18.10 14.53 -2.72
N SER A 85 -18.95 15.51 -2.46
CA SER A 85 -19.84 16.04 -3.48
C SER A 85 -19.11 17.03 -4.40
N ARG A 86 -19.72 17.31 -5.55
CA ARG A 86 -19.25 18.40 -6.43
C ARG A 86 -19.31 19.77 -5.72
N MET A 87 -20.28 19.97 -4.82
CA MET A 87 -20.41 21.21 -4.06
C MET A 87 -19.24 21.40 -3.10
N ASP A 88 -18.85 20.34 -2.39
CA ASP A 88 -17.68 20.35 -1.49
C ASP A 88 -16.41 20.83 -2.21
N TYR A 89 -16.21 20.36 -3.44
CA TYR A 89 -15.07 20.77 -4.26
C TYR A 89 -15.12 22.26 -4.64
N PHE A 90 -16.30 22.77 -5.02
CA PHE A 90 -16.43 24.18 -5.38
C PHE A 90 -16.26 25.13 -4.20
N GLU A 91 -16.67 24.73 -3.00
CA GLU A 91 -16.52 25.55 -1.80
C GLU A 91 -15.09 25.51 -1.23
N LYS A 92 -14.46 24.32 -1.23
CA LYS A 92 -13.20 24.09 -0.53
C LYS A 92 -11.97 24.16 -1.45
N GLY A 93 -12.17 24.01 -2.76
CA GLY A 93 -11.13 24.06 -3.78
C GLY A 93 -10.21 22.83 -3.81
N GLU A 94 -9.25 22.85 -4.74
CA GLU A 94 -8.31 21.74 -4.96
C GLU A 94 -7.33 21.52 -3.80
N ASP A 95 -6.92 22.58 -3.12
CA ASP A 95 -5.91 22.50 -2.05
C ASP A 95 -6.44 21.75 -0.83
N TRP A 96 -7.75 21.80 -0.60
CA TRP A 96 -8.39 21.02 0.45
C TRP A 96 -8.26 19.52 0.19
N LEU A 97 -8.50 19.06 -1.04
CA LEU A 97 -8.35 17.65 -1.40
C LEU A 97 -6.90 17.16 -1.21
N ARG A 98 -5.90 17.98 -1.56
CA ARG A 98 -4.48 17.61 -1.39
C ARG A 98 -4.08 17.39 0.08
N ARG A 99 -4.75 18.08 1.00
CA ARG A 99 -4.47 18.00 2.45
C ARG A 99 -5.41 17.05 3.18
N TYR A 100 -6.46 16.57 2.53
CA TYR A 100 -7.46 15.72 3.15
C TYR A 100 -6.85 14.39 3.60
N GLN A 101 -7.13 14.02 4.85
CA GLN A 101 -6.70 12.76 5.43
C GLN A 101 -7.89 11.79 5.41
N PHE A 102 -7.82 10.78 4.56
CA PHE A 102 -8.83 9.72 4.52
C PHE A 102 -8.81 8.92 5.83
N GLN A 103 -9.97 8.82 6.46
CA GLN A 103 -10.20 7.90 7.57
C GLN A 103 -10.93 6.68 7.05
N TYR A 104 -10.17 5.63 6.76
CA TYR A 104 -10.73 4.35 6.35
C TYR A 104 -11.53 3.76 7.53
N THR A 105 -12.82 3.55 7.31
CA THR A 105 -13.77 2.99 8.31
C THR A 105 -14.46 1.71 7.80
N LEU A 106 -13.90 1.16 6.72
CA LEU A 106 -14.32 -0.09 6.09
C LEU A 106 -13.56 -1.28 6.67
#